data_AF-A0A957DSW3-F1
#
_entry.id   AF-A0A957DSW3-F1
#
_cell.length_a   1.000
_cell.length_b   1.000
_cell.length_c   1.000
_cell.angle_alpha   90.00
_cell.angle_beta   90.00
_cell.angle_gamma   90.00
#
_symmetry.space_group_name_H-M   'P 1'
#
loop_
_entity.id
_entity.type
_entity.pdbx_description
1 polymer ?
#
loop_
_entity_poly.entity_id
_entity_poly.type
_entity_poly.pdbx_seq_one_letter_code
_entity_poly.pdbx_strand_id
1 'polypeptide(L)'
;MDKTIVTAFMVIISVVASVLVFNALYPAIQQSSDAMVVMKSRLDERMKSQIEIVHASGELDSSGSWQDVNGDGRFNVFFWTKNIGSSRISALERLDVFFGPEGDFTRIPHQSTAGGSYPYWTSSLENDTNWNPTATLGITIHFSGTLSSGRYFIKVITPNGVEDQFFMGL
;
A
#
# COMPACT_ATOMS: atom_id res chain seq x y z
N MET A 1 20.68 0.51 -70.10
CA MET A 1 20.38 -0.72 -69.36
C MET A 1 20.77 -0.62 -67.88
N ASP A 2 21.92 -0.03 -67.53
CA ASP A 2 22.35 0.11 -66.12
C ASP A 2 21.37 0.85 -65.19
N LYS A 3 20.79 1.98 -65.61
CA LYS A 3 19.87 2.75 -64.76
C LYS A 3 18.64 1.96 -64.32
N THR A 4 18.09 1.12 -65.19
CA THR A 4 16.89 0.31 -64.91
C THR A 4 17.21 -0.80 -63.91
N ILE A 5 18.39 -1.43 -64.03
CA ILE A 5 18.84 -2.50 -63.13
C ILE A 5 19.15 -1.93 -61.74
N VAL A 6 19.84 -0.79 -61.66
CA VAL A 6 20.14 -0.11 -60.39
C VAL A 6 18.86 0.32 -59.67
N THR A 7 17.87 0.81 -60.43
CA THR A 7 16.57 1.20 -59.86
C THR A 7 15.82 -0.01 -59.30
N ALA A 8 15.82 -1.14 -60.03
CA ALA A 8 15.18 -2.37 -59.57
C ALA A 8 15.81 -2.92 -58.28
N PHE A 9 17.14 -2.91 -58.17
CA PHE A 9 17.82 -3.33 -56.94
C PHE A 9 17.52 -2.40 -55.74
N MET A 10 17.48 -1.09 -55.95
CA MET A 10 17.11 -0.12 -54.90
C MET A 10 15.70 -0.37 -54.35
N VAL A 11 14.74 -0.71 -55.22
CA VAL A 11 13.38 -1.05 -54.80
C VAL A 11 13.37 -2.31 -53.93
N ILE A 12 14.08 -3.37 -54.34
CA ILE A 12 14.17 -4.61 -53.56
C ILE A 12 14.82 -4.35 -52.19
N ILE A 13 15.91 -3.59 -52.15
CA ILE A 13 16.59 -3.22 -50.90
C ILE A 13 15.64 -2.44 -49.98
N SER A 14 14.86 -1.50 -50.52
CA SER A 14 13.91 -0.70 -49.73
C SER A 14 12.80 -1.56 -49.10
N VAL A 15 12.29 -2.56 -49.83
CA VAL A 15 11.26 -3.48 -49.34
C VAL A 15 11.83 -4.39 -48.25
N VAL A 16 13.01 -4.98 -48.48
CA VAL A 16 13.68 -5.85 -47.50
C VAL A 16 14.04 -5.06 -46.23
N ALA A 17 14.58 -3.85 -46.38
CA ALA A 17 14.89 -2.98 -45.25
C ALA A 17 13.62 -2.62 -44.45
N SER A 18 12.50 -2.33 -45.13
CA SER A 18 11.23 -2.05 -44.47
C SER A 18 10.75 -3.24 -43.64
N VAL A 19 10.80 -4.46 -44.19
CA VAL A 19 10.40 -5.68 -43.46
C VAL A 19 11.30 -5.93 -42.24
N LEU A 20 12.62 -5.71 -42.37
CA LEU A 20 13.56 -5.83 -41.26
C LEU A 20 13.26 -4.81 -40.15
N VAL A 21 12.98 -3.56 -40.51
CA VAL A 21 12.58 -2.52 -39.56
C VAL A 21 11.28 -2.90 -38.86
N PHE A 22 10.29 -3.40 -39.58
CA PHE A 22 9.03 -3.86 -38.99
C PHE A 22 9.26 -5.01 -38.00
N ASN A 23 10.00 -6.05 -38.39
CA ASN A 23 10.26 -7.19 -37.51
C ASN A 23 11.09 -6.82 -36.28
N ALA A 24 11.97 -5.83 -36.38
CA ALA A 24 12.77 -5.34 -35.27
C ALA A 24 11.98 -4.42 -34.33
N LEU A 25 11.17 -3.51 -34.86
CA LEU A 25 10.51 -2.46 -34.08
C LEU A 25 9.14 -2.88 -33.55
N TYR A 26 8.38 -3.69 -34.29
CA TYR A 26 7.02 -4.06 -33.91
C TYR A 26 6.94 -4.71 -32.51
N PRO A 27 7.83 -5.64 -32.13
CA PRO A 27 7.83 -6.20 -30.78
C PRO A 27 8.09 -5.15 -29.69
N ALA A 28 9.01 -4.21 -29.94
CA ALA A 28 9.33 -3.15 -28.99
C ALA A 28 8.15 -2.17 -28.80
N ILE A 29 7.43 -1.85 -29.88
CA ILE A 29 6.24 -1.00 -29.85
C ILE A 29 5.10 -1.68 -29.07
N GLN A 30 4.85 -2.97 -29.34
CA GLN A 30 3.85 -3.78 -28.63
C GLN A 30 4.14 -3.83 -27.12
N GLN A 31 5.37 -4.20 -26.74
CA GLN A 31 5.77 -4.24 -25.33
C GLN A 31 5.67 -2.87 -24.65
N SER A 32 6.02 -1.80 -25.35
CA SER A 32 5.87 -0.44 -24.83
C SER A 32 4.40 -0.07 -24.62
N SER A 33 3.53 -0.44 -25.57
CA SER A 33 2.08 -0.23 -25.45
C SER A 33 1.50 -0.97 -24.26
N ASP A 34 1.84 -2.25 -24.09
CA ASP A 34 1.38 -3.06 -22.96
C ASP A 34 1.88 -2.51 -21.62
N ALA A 35 3.15 -2.11 -21.56
CA ALA A 35 3.72 -1.48 -20.38
C ALA A 35 3.03 -0.15 -20.03
N MET A 36 2.70 0.67 -21.03
CA MET A 36 1.93 1.90 -20.83
C MET A 36 0.51 1.62 -20.31
N VAL A 37 -0.17 0.59 -20.83
CA VAL A 37 -1.51 0.21 -20.36
C VAL A 37 -1.47 -0.26 -18.89
N VAL A 38 -0.49 -1.09 -18.51
CA VAL A 38 -0.31 -1.53 -17.12
C VAL A 38 0.08 -0.39 -16.20
N MET A 39 0.92 0.54 -16.66
CA MET A 39 1.29 1.72 -15.89
C MET A 39 0.09 2.64 -15.67
N LYS A 40 -0.74 2.83 -16.70
CA LYS A 40 -1.99 3.60 -16.59
C LYS A 40 -2.94 2.96 -15.57
N SER A 41 -3.14 1.64 -15.60
CA SER A 41 -4.04 0.98 -14.65
C SER A 41 -3.55 1.11 -13.21
N ARG A 42 -2.24 0.99 -12.96
CA ARG A 42 -1.64 1.19 -11.62
C ARG A 42 -1.77 2.64 -11.14
N LEU A 43 -1.57 3.61 -12.02
CA LEU A 43 -1.75 5.03 -11.70
C LEU A 43 -3.22 5.33 -11.40
N ASP A 44 -4.15 4.83 -12.21
CA ASP A 44 -5.59 4.99 -11.97
C ASP A 44 -5.99 4.36 -10.63
N GLU A 45 -5.46 3.19 -10.28
CA GLU A 45 -5.74 2.52 -9.00
C GLU A 45 -5.20 3.31 -7.80
N ARG A 46 -3.98 3.88 -7.91
CA ARG A 46 -3.40 4.74 -6.87
C ARG A 46 -4.13 6.07 -6.73
N MET A 47 -4.54 6.68 -7.84
CA MET A 47 -5.31 7.93 -7.78
C MET A 47 -6.70 7.73 -7.18
N LYS A 48 -7.30 6.56 -7.41
CA LYS A 48 -8.61 6.18 -6.86
C LYS A 48 -8.53 5.69 -5.42
N SER A 49 -7.40 5.14 -4.99
CA SER A 49 -7.24 4.66 -3.62
C SER A 49 -6.74 5.80 -2.74
N GLN A 50 -7.49 6.12 -1.70
CA GLN A 50 -7.10 7.12 -0.70
C GLN A 50 -7.54 6.60 0.67
N ILE A 51 -6.70 6.81 1.67
CA ILE A 51 -6.99 6.43 3.05
C ILE A 51 -6.76 7.63 3.97
N GLU A 52 -7.46 7.64 5.10
CA GLU A 52 -7.29 8.65 6.13
C GLU A 52 -7.39 8.00 7.51
N ILE A 53 -6.43 8.25 8.38
CA ILE A 53 -6.46 7.86 9.79
C ILE A 53 -7.36 8.86 10.51
N VAL A 54 -8.54 8.38 10.90
CA VAL A 54 -9.57 9.18 11.56
C VAL A 54 -9.15 9.53 12.98
N HIS A 55 -8.64 8.54 13.71
CA HIS A 55 -8.18 8.71 15.08
C HIS A 55 -7.29 7.56 15.54
N ALA A 56 -6.50 7.80 16.59
CA ALA A 56 -5.71 6.80 17.29
C ALA A 56 -5.74 7.04 18.79
N SER A 57 -5.80 5.96 19.58
CA SER A 57 -5.81 5.97 21.05
C SER A 57 -5.17 4.71 21.60
N GLY A 58 -4.62 4.76 22.81
CA GLY A 58 -4.24 3.59 23.60
C GLY A 58 -5.38 3.12 24.51
N GLU A 59 -5.12 2.05 25.25
CA GLU A 59 -5.93 1.68 26.42
C GLU A 59 -5.77 2.70 27.53
N LEU A 60 -6.87 3.36 27.86
CA LEU A 60 -6.95 4.39 28.89
C LEU A 60 -7.94 3.95 29.95
N ASP A 61 -7.52 3.93 31.21
CA ASP A 61 -8.40 3.57 32.31
C ASP A 61 -9.42 4.69 32.62
N SER A 62 -10.34 4.42 33.54
CA SER A 62 -11.33 5.41 33.99
C SER A 62 -10.73 6.58 34.78
N SER A 63 -9.45 6.52 35.15
CA SER A 63 -8.71 7.56 35.88
C SER A 63 -7.84 8.44 34.97
N GLY A 64 -7.77 8.13 33.66
CA GLY A 64 -6.95 8.84 32.69
C GLY A 64 -5.49 8.37 32.61
N SER A 65 -5.19 7.17 33.11
CA SER A 65 -3.87 6.54 33.05
C SER A 65 -3.79 5.50 31.92
N TRP A 66 -2.72 5.54 31.15
CA TRP A 66 -2.44 4.55 30.10
C TRP A 66 -1.91 3.27 30.71
N GLN A 67 -2.80 2.31 30.88
CA GLN A 67 -2.47 1.01 31.44
C GLN A 67 -3.39 -0.05 30.86
N ASP A 68 -3.03 -1.32 31.06
CA ASP A 68 -3.93 -2.43 30.75
C ASP A 68 -5.22 -2.31 31.58
N VAL A 69 -6.31 -1.98 30.89
CA VAL A 69 -7.64 -1.82 31.50
C VAL A 69 -8.42 -3.13 31.50
N ASN A 70 -8.09 -4.04 30.59
CA ASN A 70 -8.86 -5.25 30.35
C ASN A 70 -8.36 -6.44 31.21
N GLY A 71 -7.14 -6.32 31.78
CA GLY A 71 -6.54 -7.26 32.72
C GLY A 71 -5.90 -8.49 32.06
N ASP A 72 -5.63 -8.45 30.75
CA ASP A 72 -5.01 -9.54 29.99
C ASP A 72 -3.47 -9.54 30.03
N GLY A 73 -2.88 -8.57 30.73
CA GLY A 73 -1.45 -8.35 30.86
C GLY A 73 -0.82 -7.70 29.62
N ARG A 74 -1.63 -7.10 28.74
CA ARG A 74 -1.19 -6.50 27.47
C ARG A 74 -1.65 -5.05 27.42
N PHE A 75 -0.95 -4.26 26.61
CA PHE A 75 -1.35 -2.90 26.31
C PHE A 75 -1.72 -2.81 24.83
N ASN A 76 -2.91 -2.29 24.55
CA ASN A 76 -3.40 -2.18 23.19
C ASN A 76 -3.41 -0.73 22.71
N VAL A 77 -3.02 -0.54 21.45
CA VAL A 77 -3.17 0.73 20.73
C VAL A 77 -4.13 0.51 19.58
N PHE A 78 -5.15 1.34 19.51
CA PHE A 78 -6.22 1.31 18.53
C PHE A 78 -6.10 2.49 17.60
N PHE A 79 -6.28 2.29 16.31
CA PHE A 79 -6.48 3.39 15.37
C PHE A 79 -7.42 2.98 14.25
N TRP A 80 -8.13 3.97 13.71
CA TRP A 80 -9.14 3.76 12.68
C TRP A 80 -8.70 4.42 11.40
N THR A 81 -8.62 3.64 10.32
CA THR A 81 -8.29 4.11 8.99
C THR A 81 -9.49 3.96 8.08
N LYS A 82 -9.97 5.06 7.51
CA LYS A 82 -11.09 5.09 6.58
C LYS A 82 -10.60 5.03 5.15
N ASN A 83 -11.29 4.29 4.29
CA ASN A 83 -11.11 4.37 2.85
C ASN A 83 -11.91 5.57 2.33
N ILE A 84 -11.22 6.66 2.01
CA ILE A 84 -11.79 7.89 1.44
C ILE A 84 -11.66 7.93 -0.10
N GLY A 85 -11.10 6.87 -0.69
CA GLY A 85 -10.98 6.70 -2.13
C GLY A 85 -12.28 6.25 -2.80
N SER A 86 -12.16 5.89 -4.08
CA SER A 86 -13.24 5.38 -4.92
C SER A 86 -13.05 3.91 -5.34
N SER A 87 -12.06 3.21 -4.78
CA SER A 87 -11.81 1.79 -5.02
C SER A 87 -11.70 1.01 -3.72
N ARG A 88 -12.14 -0.25 -3.76
CA ARG A 88 -11.97 -1.19 -2.66
C ARG A 88 -10.49 -1.52 -2.47
N ILE A 89 -10.04 -1.58 -1.21
CA ILE A 89 -8.72 -2.08 -0.83
C ILE A 89 -8.86 -3.53 -0.37
N SER A 90 -7.97 -4.40 -0.83
CA SER A 90 -7.94 -5.85 -0.53
C SER A 90 -6.61 -6.27 0.07
N ALA A 91 -6.51 -7.53 0.53
CA ALA A 91 -5.32 -8.10 1.18
C ALA A 91 -4.88 -7.27 2.39
N LEU A 92 -5.78 -7.14 3.36
CA LEU A 92 -5.58 -6.31 4.56
C LEU A 92 -4.35 -6.80 5.35
N GLU A 93 -4.11 -8.10 5.41
CA GLU A 93 -2.93 -8.70 6.04
C GLU A 93 -1.58 -8.28 5.43
N ARG A 94 -1.59 -7.68 4.23
CA ARG A 94 -0.40 -7.14 3.55
C ARG A 94 -0.20 -5.64 3.78
N LEU A 95 -0.99 -5.03 4.65
CA LEU A 95 -0.75 -3.65 5.09
C LEU A 95 0.59 -3.55 5.82
N ASP A 96 1.30 -2.47 5.55
CA ASP A 96 2.47 -2.10 6.34
C ASP A 96 2.05 -1.08 7.40
N VAL A 97 2.13 -1.51 8.66
CA VAL A 97 1.82 -0.69 9.83
C VAL A 97 3.13 -0.35 10.53
N PHE A 98 3.39 0.94 10.70
CA PHE A 98 4.51 1.45 11.46
C PHE A 98 4.00 2.15 12.72
N PHE A 99 4.66 1.87 13.83
CA PHE A 99 4.32 2.45 15.12
C PHE A 99 5.58 2.58 15.99
N GLY A 100 5.62 3.64 16.79
CA GLY A 100 6.59 3.80 17.87
C GLY A 100 6.75 5.27 18.28
N PRO A 101 7.65 5.55 19.24
CA PRO A 101 7.98 6.91 19.63
C PRO A 101 8.44 7.77 18.44
N GLU A 102 8.19 9.08 18.50
CA GLU A 102 8.68 10.02 17.49
C GLU A 102 10.21 9.92 17.37
N GLY A 103 10.70 9.47 16.21
CA GLY A 103 12.12 9.25 15.94
C GLY A 103 12.62 7.80 16.11
N ASP A 104 11.84 6.89 16.69
CA ASP A 104 12.18 5.48 16.90
C ASP A 104 10.99 4.55 16.64
N PHE A 105 10.37 4.70 15.46
CA PHE A 105 9.27 3.84 15.03
C PHE A 105 9.77 2.64 14.24
N THR A 106 9.07 1.52 14.38
CA THR A 106 9.39 0.28 13.66
C THR A 106 8.16 -0.27 12.93
N ARG A 107 8.40 -1.16 11.98
CA ARG A 107 7.33 -1.89 11.30
C ARG A 107 6.80 -2.97 12.24
N ILE A 108 5.51 -2.94 12.50
CA ILE A 108 4.83 -3.94 13.30
C ILE A 108 4.31 -5.05 12.36
N PRO A 109 4.68 -6.33 12.60
CA PRO A 109 4.17 -7.43 11.79
C PRO A 109 2.69 -7.69 12.04
N HIS A 110 1.98 -8.15 11.00
CA HIS A 110 0.63 -8.69 11.16
C HIS A 110 0.69 -9.98 11.99
N GLN A 111 -0.37 -10.28 12.74
CA GLN A 111 -0.47 -11.48 13.60
C GLN A 111 -0.07 -12.78 12.87
N SER A 112 -0.45 -12.95 11.60
CA SER A 112 -0.13 -14.15 10.81
C SER A 112 1.37 -14.34 10.55
N THR A 113 2.17 -13.27 10.66
CA THR A 113 3.61 -13.25 10.40
C THR A 113 4.46 -13.05 11.64
N ALA A 114 3.86 -12.61 12.75
CA ALA A 114 4.57 -12.29 13.99
C ALA A 114 5.09 -13.52 14.75
N GLY A 115 4.65 -14.73 14.39
CA GLY A 115 5.10 -15.97 15.05
C GLY A 115 4.80 -16.02 16.55
N GLY A 116 3.76 -15.32 17.01
CA GLY A 116 3.39 -15.22 18.43
C GLY A 116 4.24 -14.24 19.25
N SER A 117 5.10 -13.45 18.62
CA SER A 117 5.90 -12.42 19.30
C SER A 117 5.21 -11.06 19.27
N TYR A 118 5.38 -10.29 20.34
CA TYR A 118 4.94 -8.89 20.43
C TYR A 118 6.05 -7.94 19.95
N PRO A 119 5.70 -6.75 19.44
CA PRO A 119 4.34 -6.30 19.10
C PRO A 119 3.83 -6.92 17.78
N TYR A 120 2.52 -7.12 17.67
CA TYR A 120 1.85 -7.48 16.43
C TYR A 120 0.54 -6.73 16.28
N TRP A 121 0.01 -6.64 15.06
CA TRP A 121 -1.27 -6.00 14.82
C TRP A 121 -2.31 -6.95 14.25
N THR A 122 -3.57 -6.61 14.52
CA THR A 122 -4.79 -7.26 14.04
C THR A 122 -5.74 -6.21 13.48
N SER A 123 -6.67 -6.59 12.63
CA SER A 123 -7.66 -5.64 12.10
C SER A 123 -9.07 -6.21 12.03
N SER A 124 -10.04 -5.32 12.12
CA SER A 124 -11.47 -5.58 11.97
C SER A 124 -12.12 -4.42 11.21
N LEU A 125 -13.11 -4.71 10.37
CA LEU A 125 -13.92 -3.68 9.73
C LEU A 125 -15.08 -3.29 10.63
N GLU A 126 -15.30 -1.99 10.77
CA GLU A 126 -16.30 -1.43 11.69
C GLU A 126 -17.72 -1.44 11.09
N ASN A 127 -17.83 -1.16 9.80
CA ASN A 127 -19.10 -0.83 9.16
C ASN A 127 -19.32 -1.56 7.81
N ASP A 128 -18.46 -2.49 7.44
CA ASP A 128 -18.56 -3.26 6.20
C ASP A 128 -17.87 -4.64 6.35
N THR A 129 -18.10 -5.51 5.39
CA THR A 129 -17.44 -6.82 5.21
C THR A 129 -16.12 -6.73 4.45
N ASN A 130 -15.97 -5.67 3.64
CA ASN A 130 -14.77 -5.41 2.86
C ASN A 130 -14.37 -3.94 3.01
N TRP A 131 -13.09 -3.60 2.81
CA TRP A 131 -12.63 -2.22 2.91
C TRP A 131 -12.97 -1.40 1.66
N ASN A 132 -14.27 -1.26 1.42
CA ASN A 132 -14.86 -0.48 0.34
C ASN A 132 -14.71 1.03 0.61
N PRO A 133 -14.91 1.89 -0.40
CA PRO A 133 -15.08 3.32 -0.19
C PRO A 133 -16.06 3.59 0.96
N THR A 134 -15.70 4.53 1.84
CA THR A 134 -16.41 4.92 3.07
C THR A 134 -16.32 3.95 4.25
N ALA A 135 -15.80 2.73 4.06
CA ALA A 135 -15.61 1.77 5.14
C ALA A 135 -14.41 2.15 6.02
N THR A 136 -14.51 1.82 7.31
CA THR A 136 -13.49 2.08 8.33
C THR A 136 -12.88 0.77 8.81
N LEU A 137 -11.56 0.71 8.78
CA LEU A 137 -10.76 -0.39 9.31
C LEU A 137 -10.24 0.01 10.69
N GLY A 138 -10.64 -0.72 11.72
CA GLY A 138 -10.04 -0.66 13.04
C GLY A 138 -8.80 -1.55 13.07
N ILE A 139 -7.65 -0.97 13.39
CA ILE A 139 -6.40 -1.70 13.60
C ILE A 139 -6.04 -1.62 15.08
N THR A 140 -5.72 -2.78 15.65
CA THR A 140 -5.27 -2.91 17.04
C THR A 140 -3.85 -3.47 17.04
N ILE A 141 -2.92 -2.73 17.65
CA ILE A 141 -1.57 -3.19 17.94
C ILE A 141 -1.54 -3.68 19.37
N HIS A 142 -1.07 -4.91 19.55
CA HIS A 142 -0.93 -5.56 20.85
C HIS A 142 0.52 -5.47 21.31
N PHE A 143 0.74 -5.06 22.56
CA PHE A 143 2.04 -5.03 23.22
C PHE A 143 2.06 -5.96 24.44
N SER A 144 3.22 -6.53 24.76
CA SER A 144 3.41 -7.37 25.96
C SER A 144 3.54 -6.58 27.27
N GLY A 145 3.42 -5.26 27.22
CA GLY A 145 3.58 -4.37 28.37
C GLY A 145 3.18 -2.94 28.03
N THR A 146 2.99 -2.12 29.07
CA THR A 146 2.58 -0.72 28.95
C THR A 146 3.62 0.10 28.20
N LEU A 147 3.14 1.02 27.37
CA LEU A 147 4.00 2.00 26.72
C LEU A 147 4.28 3.19 27.65
N SER A 148 5.43 3.82 27.48
CA SER A 148 5.75 5.08 28.15
C SER A 148 4.85 6.21 27.65
N SER A 149 4.53 7.18 28.50
CA SER A 149 3.90 8.42 28.04
C SER A 149 4.86 9.18 27.10
N GLY A 150 4.31 9.82 26.08
CA GLY A 150 5.08 10.50 25.04
C GLY A 150 4.32 10.65 23.73
N ARG A 151 5.00 11.21 22.73
CA ARG A 151 4.44 11.36 21.38
C ARG A 151 4.83 10.17 20.52
N TYR A 152 3.82 9.56 19.91
CA TYR A 152 3.94 8.39 19.07
C TYR A 152 3.56 8.72 17.63
N PHE A 153 4.25 8.06 16.70
CA PHE A 153 4.01 8.14 15.28
C PHE A 153 3.35 6.87 14.79
N ILE A 154 2.30 7.04 13.97
CA ILE A 154 1.59 5.95 13.31
C ILE A 154 1.65 6.21 11.81
N LYS A 155 1.95 5.17 11.04
CA LYS A 155 1.84 5.22 9.59
C LYS A 155 1.29 3.91 9.06
N VAL A 156 0.33 4.02 8.14
CA VAL A 156 -0.29 2.88 7.45
C VAL A 156 -0.04 3.02 5.98
N ILE A 157 0.39 1.93 5.34
CA ILE A 157 0.61 1.87 3.89
C ILE A 157 -0.18 0.70 3.33
N THR A 158 -0.99 0.97 2.30
CA THR A 158 -1.76 -0.03 1.58
C THR A 158 -0.89 -0.86 0.64
N PRO A 159 -1.32 -2.06 0.21
CA PRO A 159 -0.54 -2.88 -0.71
C PRO A 159 -0.25 -2.20 -2.06
N ASN A 160 -1.05 -1.22 -2.47
CA ASN A 160 -0.83 -0.41 -3.67
C ASN A 160 0.02 0.86 -3.42
N GLY A 161 0.45 1.11 -2.19
CA GLY A 161 1.39 2.17 -1.80
C GLY A 161 0.75 3.51 -1.45
N VAL A 162 -0.55 3.53 -1.15
CA VAL A 162 -1.23 4.71 -0.57
C VAL A 162 -0.96 4.72 0.91
N GLU A 163 -0.62 5.87 1.46
CA GLU A 163 -0.23 6.00 2.85
C GLU A 163 -0.93 7.15 3.53
N ASP A 164 -1.10 7.01 4.84
CA ASP A 164 -1.43 8.11 5.72
C ASP A 164 -0.73 7.95 7.06
N GLN A 165 -0.55 9.05 7.77
CA GLN A 165 0.19 9.12 9.01
C GLN A 165 -0.51 9.99 10.05
N PHE A 166 -0.35 9.61 11.31
CA PHE A 166 -0.97 10.30 12.43
C PHE A 166 -0.02 10.35 13.62
N PHE A 167 -0.07 11.46 14.36
CA PHE A 167 0.64 11.58 15.63
C PHE A 167 -0.35 11.51 16.76
N MET A 168 -0.03 10.73 17.78
CA MET A 168 -0.83 10.64 18.99
C MET A 168 0.03 10.87 20.23
N GLY A 169 -0.62 11.28 21.32
CA GLY A 169 -0.02 11.30 22.64
C GLY A 169 -0.49 10.11 23.46
N LEU A 170 0.44 9.48 24.16
CA LEU A 170 0.21 8.64 25.34
C LEU A 170 0.80 9.39 26.55
#